data_AF-A0A2W6V8F0-F1
#
_entry.id   AF-A0A2W6V8F0-F1
#
_cell.length_a   1.000
_cell.length_b   1.000
_cell.length_c   1.000
_cell.angle_alpha   90.00
_cell.angle_beta   90.00
_cell.angle_gamma   90.00
#
_symmetry.space_group_name_H-M   'P 1'
#
loop_
_entity.id
_entity.type
_entity.pdbx_description
1 polymer ?
#
loop_
_entity_poly.entity_id
_entity_poly.type
_entity_poly.pdbx_seq_one_letter_code
_entity_poly.pdbx_strand_id
1 'polypeptide(L)'
;MSNDNVRALEVVAADFAGFSRVLQKVLTVELESFQGLSGQYGLYEDVDGVQARLLRLTAHILSALESLRDNGFEDSGLWAASRQVELLDSLLEQLDRYVIVADLRGATLTSGDLLKKLQGWLKTLRDWLTGVRKQLAAIAGEA
;
A
#
# COMPACT_ATOMS: atom_id res chain seq x y z
N MET A 1 -3.85 -15.37 25.80
CA MET A 1 -4.46 -14.80 24.58
C MET A 1 -5.44 -15.81 24.00
N SER A 2 -6.60 -15.39 23.47
CA SER A 2 -7.52 -16.35 22.85
C SER A 2 -6.91 -16.89 21.56
N ASN A 3 -7.22 -18.15 21.24
CA ASN A 3 -6.91 -18.77 19.95
C ASN A 3 -7.48 -17.94 18.77
N ASP A 4 -8.54 -17.17 19.04
CA ASP A 4 -9.19 -16.29 18.07
C ASP A 4 -8.30 -15.11 17.63
N ASN A 5 -7.51 -14.52 18.52
CA ASN A 5 -6.63 -13.40 18.18
C ASN A 5 -5.44 -13.85 17.31
N VAL A 6 -4.90 -15.04 17.59
CA VAL A 6 -3.85 -15.65 16.74
C VAL A 6 -4.40 -15.86 15.33
N ARG A 7 -5.58 -16.48 15.23
CA ARG A 7 -6.22 -16.76 13.94
C ARG A 7 -6.60 -15.48 13.18
N ALA A 8 -7.02 -14.43 13.88
CA ALA A 8 -7.28 -13.13 13.27
C ALA A 8 -6.00 -12.51 12.70
N LEU A 9 -4.88 -12.60 13.43
CA LEU A 9 -3.58 -12.11 12.95
C LEU A 9 -3.08 -12.90 11.73
N GLU A 10 -3.29 -14.23 11.69
CA GLU A 10 -2.96 -15.06 10.53
C GLU A 10 -3.72 -14.63 9.27
N VAL A 11 -5.01 -14.31 9.41
CA VAL A 11 -5.84 -13.80 8.32
C VAL A 11 -5.31 -12.44 7.85
N VAL A 12 -5.02 -11.52 8.78
CA VAL A 12 -4.46 -10.19 8.45
C VAL A 12 -3.13 -10.32 7.72
N ALA A 13 -2.24 -11.20 8.17
CA ALA A 13 -0.95 -11.44 7.53
C ALA A 13 -1.12 -11.99 6.11
N ALA A 14 -2.06 -12.92 5.91
CA ALA A 14 -2.37 -13.47 4.59
C ALA A 14 -2.99 -12.43 3.64
N ASP A 15 -3.94 -11.63 4.14
CA ASP A 15 -4.55 -10.53 3.41
C ASP A 15 -3.50 -9.49 3.00
N PHE A 16 -2.61 -9.10 3.93
CA PHE A 16 -1.53 -8.16 3.64
C PHE A 16 -0.49 -8.73 2.67
N ALA A 17 -0.21 -10.04 2.71
CA ALA A 17 0.63 -10.69 1.70
C ALA A 17 0.00 -10.64 0.31
N GLY A 18 -1.32 -10.82 0.21
CA GLY A 18 -2.09 -10.60 -1.01
C GLY A 18 -1.95 -9.16 -1.53
N PHE A 19 -2.15 -8.18 -0.64
CA PHE A 19 -1.97 -6.77 -0.92
C PHE A 19 -0.57 -6.49 -1.47
N SER A 20 0.47 -7.01 -0.81
CA SER A 20 1.86 -6.80 -1.19
C SER A 20 2.15 -7.26 -2.62
N ARG A 21 1.63 -8.42 -3.02
CA ARG A 21 1.78 -8.94 -4.40
C ARG A 21 1.09 -8.04 -5.43
N VAL A 22 -0.13 -7.57 -5.12
CA VAL A 22 -0.86 -6.67 -6.02
C VAL A 22 -0.15 -5.32 -6.13
N LEU A 23 0.29 -4.76 -5.00
CA LEU A 23 1.07 -3.53 -4.98
C LEU A 23 2.34 -3.68 -5.82
N GLN A 24 3.11 -4.74 -5.63
CA GLN A 24 4.31 -5.00 -6.44
C GLN A 24 3.98 -5.03 -7.93
N LYS A 25 2.92 -5.74 -8.34
CA LYS A 25 2.50 -5.80 -9.75
C LYS A 25 2.11 -4.42 -10.30
N VAL A 26 1.36 -3.63 -9.54
CA VAL A 26 0.94 -2.28 -9.94
C VAL A 26 2.18 -1.39 -10.08
N LEU A 27 3.09 -1.44 -9.11
CA LEU A 27 4.29 -0.62 -9.07
C LEU A 27 5.35 -1.04 -10.09
N THR A 28 5.40 -2.31 -10.53
CA THR A 28 6.37 -2.73 -11.57
C THR A 28 5.80 -2.58 -12.96
N VAL A 29 4.56 -3.01 -13.21
CA VAL A 29 4.05 -3.07 -14.59
C VAL A 29 3.37 -1.75 -15.00
N GLU A 30 2.47 -1.26 -14.17
CA GLU A 30 1.63 -0.10 -14.52
C GLU A 30 2.38 1.21 -14.25
N LEU A 31 3.21 1.25 -13.21
CA LEU A 31 3.98 2.45 -12.87
C LEU A 31 5.19 2.69 -13.79
N GLU A 32 5.87 1.65 -14.28
CA GLU A 32 6.94 1.83 -15.29
C GLU A 32 6.40 2.52 -16.55
N SER A 33 5.19 2.14 -16.96
CA SER A 33 4.47 2.80 -18.07
C SER A 33 4.13 4.27 -17.75
N PHE A 34 3.87 4.60 -16.47
CA PHE A 34 3.65 5.96 -15.99
C PHE A 34 4.94 6.78 -15.86
N GLN A 35 6.06 6.17 -15.46
CA GLN A 35 7.37 6.85 -15.34
C GLN A 35 7.84 7.43 -16.67
N GLY A 36 7.60 6.72 -17.77
CA GLY A 36 7.83 7.25 -19.13
C GLY A 36 7.05 8.52 -19.43
N LEU A 37 5.84 8.66 -18.87
CA LEU A 37 4.99 9.85 -19.01
C LEU A 37 5.36 10.94 -17.98
N SER A 38 5.66 10.56 -16.74
CA SER A 38 6.00 11.48 -15.65
C SER A 38 7.27 12.28 -15.95
N GLY A 39 8.24 11.68 -16.66
CA GLY A 39 9.42 12.38 -17.18
C GLY A 39 9.08 13.52 -18.16
N GLN A 40 8.05 13.36 -18.99
CA GLN A 40 7.59 14.42 -19.90
C GLN A 40 6.96 15.61 -19.16
N TYR A 41 6.47 15.37 -17.94
CA TYR A 41 5.81 16.38 -17.11
C TYR A 41 6.64 16.84 -15.91
N GLY A 42 7.91 16.42 -15.78
CA GLY A 42 8.80 16.85 -14.69
C GLY A 42 8.44 16.29 -13.31
N LEU A 43 7.89 15.07 -13.24
CA LEU A 43 7.46 14.40 -12.00
C LEU A 43 8.34 13.17 -11.65
N TYR A 44 9.42 12.94 -12.39
CA TYR A 44 10.18 11.68 -12.38
C TYR A 44 10.83 11.35 -11.02
N GLU A 45 11.57 12.30 -10.43
CA GLU A 45 12.27 12.09 -9.15
C GLU A 45 11.31 11.82 -7.99
N ASP A 46 10.10 12.40 -8.06
CA ASP A 46 9.06 12.27 -7.06
C ASP A 46 8.36 10.91 -7.08
N VAL A 47 8.17 10.34 -8.27
CA VAL A 47 7.46 9.06 -8.45
C VAL A 47 8.34 7.88 -8.07
N ASP A 48 9.60 7.87 -8.49
CA ASP A 48 10.57 6.79 -8.18
C ASP A 48 10.86 6.72 -6.68
N GLY A 49 11.00 7.90 -6.06
CA GLY A 49 11.18 8.03 -4.62
C GLY A 49 10.01 7.44 -3.82
N VAL A 50 8.77 7.71 -4.25
CA VAL A 50 7.56 7.16 -3.62
C VAL A 50 7.42 5.66 -3.87
N GLN A 51 7.67 5.18 -5.10
CA GLN A 51 7.65 3.75 -5.44
C GLN A 51 8.61 2.95 -4.55
N ALA A 52 9.85 3.41 -4.42
CA ALA A 52 10.85 2.72 -3.61
C ALA A 52 10.50 2.73 -2.11
N ARG A 53 9.87 3.81 -1.61
CA ARG A 53 9.38 3.87 -0.22
C ARG A 53 8.20 2.93 0.00
N LEU A 54 7.25 2.87 -0.94
CA LEU A 54 6.12 1.94 -0.89
C LEU A 54 6.60 0.49 -0.80
N LEU A 55 7.49 0.06 -1.70
CA LEU A 55 8.01 -1.31 -1.73
C LEU A 55 8.75 -1.68 -0.44
N ARG A 56 9.61 -0.79 0.08
CA ARG A 56 10.33 -1.03 1.35
C ARG A 56 9.38 -1.11 2.53
N LEU A 57 8.41 -0.20 2.62
CA LEU A 57 7.46 -0.17 3.73
C LEU A 57 6.55 -1.39 3.73
N THR A 58 6.08 -1.83 2.56
CA THR A 58 5.28 -3.05 2.44
C THR A 58 6.08 -4.30 2.83
N ALA A 59 7.34 -4.42 2.42
CA ALA A 59 8.19 -5.52 2.86
C ALA A 59 8.39 -5.52 4.39
N HIS A 60 8.56 -4.33 4.98
CA HIS A 60 8.72 -4.18 6.42
C HIS A 60 7.46 -4.58 7.21
N ILE A 61 6.27 -4.14 6.76
CA ILE A 61 4.99 -4.52 7.39
C ILE A 61 4.77 -6.03 7.31
N LEU A 62 5.04 -6.64 6.15
CA LEU A 62 4.88 -8.08 5.98
C LEU A 62 5.76 -8.85 6.97
N SER A 63 7.03 -8.46 7.09
CA SER A 63 7.96 -9.06 8.04
C SER A 63 7.54 -8.84 9.50
N ALA A 64 6.97 -7.67 9.83
CA ALA A 64 6.45 -7.38 11.17
C ALA A 64 5.24 -8.26 11.51
N LEU A 65 4.30 -8.43 10.57
CA LEU A 65 3.13 -9.31 10.74
C LEU A 65 3.53 -10.79 10.87
N GLU A 66 4.51 -11.25 10.08
CA GLU A 66 5.08 -12.60 10.22
C GLU A 66 5.76 -12.78 11.58
N SER A 67 6.53 -11.79 12.03
CA SER A 67 7.19 -11.84 13.34
C SER A 67 6.20 -11.88 14.49
N LEU A 68 5.11 -11.12 14.42
CA LEU A 68 4.01 -11.14 15.41
C LEU A 68 3.29 -12.49 15.43
N ARG A 69 3.14 -13.13 14.26
CA ARG A 69 2.56 -14.47 14.15
C ARG A 69 3.48 -15.51 14.80
N ASP A 70 4.78 -15.46 14.49
CA ASP A 70 5.74 -16.51 14.83
C ASP A 70 6.25 -16.41 16.28
N ASN A 71 6.39 -15.20 16.83
CA ASN A 71 6.95 -14.99 18.17
C ASN A 71 5.88 -14.74 19.25
N GLY A 72 4.61 -14.74 18.86
CA GLY A 72 3.51 -14.37 19.74
C GLY A 72 3.24 -12.87 19.73
N PHE A 73 2.00 -12.55 20.12
CA PHE A 73 1.46 -11.20 20.09
C PHE A 73 2.08 -10.32 21.17
N GLU A 74 2.67 -9.22 20.74
CA GLU A 74 3.06 -8.11 21.60
C GLU A 74 2.31 -6.85 21.16
N ASP A 75 1.63 -6.17 22.09
CA ASP A 75 0.88 -4.94 21.81
C ASP A 75 1.74 -3.91 21.07
N SER A 76 3.00 -3.76 21.48
CA SER A 76 3.99 -2.86 20.86
C SER A 76 4.21 -3.16 19.37
N GLY A 77 4.27 -4.44 18.99
CA GLY A 77 4.43 -4.84 17.60
C GLY A 77 3.16 -4.61 16.77
N LEU A 78 1.98 -4.80 17.36
CA LEU A 78 0.70 -4.50 16.71
C LEU A 78 0.55 -2.99 16.43
N TRP A 79 0.87 -2.15 17.42
CA TRP A 79 0.91 -0.70 17.27
C TRP A 79 1.90 -0.25 16.18
N ALA A 80 3.09 -0.88 16.13
CA ALA A 80 4.06 -0.60 15.09
C ALA A 80 3.54 -0.97 13.70
N ALA A 81 2.91 -2.13 13.54
CA ALA A 81 2.30 -2.57 12.28
C ALA A 81 1.18 -1.61 11.83
N SER A 82 0.28 -1.21 12.74
CA SER A 82 -0.79 -0.25 12.45
C SER A 82 -0.25 1.10 11.96
N ARG A 83 0.77 1.65 12.65
CA ARG A 83 1.38 2.93 12.24
C ARG A 83 2.06 2.83 10.87
N GLN A 84 2.67 1.71 10.55
CA GLN A 84 3.28 1.49 9.25
C GLN A 84 2.23 1.39 8.14
N VAL A 85 1.07 0.76 8.41
CA VAL A 85 -0.06 0.73 7.48
C VAL A 85 -0.59 2.16 7.20
N GLU A 86 -0.64 3.04 8.19
CA GLU A 86 -1.01 4.47 7.98
C GLU A 86 0.00 5.22 7.10
N LEU A 87 1.29 4.99 7.32
CA LEU A 87 2.34 5.56 6.48
C LEU A 87 2.23 5.04 5.03
N LEU A 88 1.84 3.79 4.85
CA LEU A 88 1.64 3.18 3.54
C LEU A 88 0.45 3.80 2.80
N ASP A 89 -0.67 4.04 3.49
CA ASP A 89 -1.83 4.77 2.92
C ASP A 89 -1.44 6.21 2.50
N SER A 90 -0.67 6.90 3.35
CA SER A 90 -0.20 8.27 3.06
C SER A 90 0.68 8.33 1.79
N LEU A 91 1.53 7.32 1.57
CA LEU A 91 2.35 7.22 0.37
C LEU A 91 1.53 6.87 -0.88
N LEU A 92 0.49 6.03 -0.75
CA LEU A 92 -0.44 5.75 -1.85
C LEU A 92 -1.24 7.00 -2.23
N GLU A 93 -1.66 7.82 -1.26
CA GLU A 93 -2.30 9.11 -1.52
C GLU A 93 -1.36 10.09 -2.22
N GLN A 94 -0.08 10.11 -1.84
CA GLN A 94 0.92 10.92 -2.53
C GLN A 94 1.08 10.47 -3.99
N LEU A 95 1.12 9.16 -4.25
CA LEU A 95 1.17 8.63 -5.61
C LEU A 95 -0.07 9.00 -6.42
N ASP A 96 -1.27 8.90 -5.83
CA ASP A 96 -2.53 9.28 -6.48
C ASP A 96 -2.54 10.77 -6.90
N ARG A 97 -2.03 11.66 -6.03
CA ARG A 97 -1.85 13.07 -6.37
C ARG A 97 -0.96 13.28 -7.60
N TYR A 98 0.12 12.52 -7.74
CA TYR A 98 0.98 12.62 -8.94
C TYR A 98 0.25 12.16 -10.20
N VAL A 99 -0.55 11.10 -10.10
CA VAL A 99 -1.36 10.61 -11.22
C VAL A 99 -2.40 11.66 -11.64
N ILE A 100 -3.07 12.32 -10.68
CA ILE A 100 -4.01 13.42 -10.94
C ILE A 100 -3.30 14.60 -11.62
N VAL A 101 -2.14 15.01 -11.14
CA VAL A 101 -1.38 16.12 -11.74
C VAL A 101 -0.97 15.80 -13.18
N ALA A 102 -0.57 14.56 -13.46
CA ALA A 102 -0.25 14.13 -14.82
C ALA A 102 -1.47 14.14 -15.75
N ASP A 103 -2.64 13.72 -15.25
CA ASP A 103 -3.91 13.79 -16.00
C ASP A 103 -4.28 15.23 -16.33
N LEU A 104 -4.21 16.13 -15.34
CA LEU A 104 -4.48 17.56 -15.49
C LEU A 104 -3.51 18.27 -16.46
N ARG A 105 -2.27 17.78 -16.58
CA ARG A 105 -1.26 18.30 -17.51
C ARG A 105 -1.45 17.80 -18.95
N GLY A 106 -2.53 17.08 -19.24
CA GLY A 106 -2.93 16.74 -20.59
C GLY A 106 -2.19 15.54 -21.16
N ALA A 107 -1.91 14.54 -20.32
CA ALA A 107 -1.51 13.22 -20.79
C ALA A 107 -2.53 12.74 -21.84
N THR A 108 -2.05 12.45 -23.05
CA THR A 108 -2.88 12.24 -24.25
C THR A 108 -3.92 11.11 -24.07
N LEU A 109 -4.89 10.99 -24.99
CA LEU A 109 -5.95 9.95 -24.96
C LEU A 109 -5.45 8.52 -24.65
N THR A 110 -4.27 8.14 -25.13
CA THR A 110 -3.60 6.85 -24.83
C THR A 110 -3.07 6.73 -23.40
N SER A 111 -2.66 7.84 -22.79
CA SER A 111 -2.20 7.92 -21.41
C SER A 111 -3.36 8.06 -20.42
N GLY A 112 -4.48 8.69 -20.82
CA GLY A 112 -5.67 8.87 -19.99
C GLY A 112 -6.28 7.54 -19.52
N ASP A 113 -6.29 6.50 -20.36
CA ASP A 113 -6.75 5.17 -19.96
C ASP A 113 -5.82 4.50 -18.94
N LEU A 114 -4.50 4.72 -19.08
CA LEU A 114 -3.51 4.23 -18.13
C LEU A 114 -3.61 4.94 -16.77
N LEU A 115 -3.79 6.26 -16.77
CA LEU A 115 -3.95 7.05 -15.55
C LEU A 115 -5.23 6.67 -14.80
N LYS A 116 -6.36 6.50 -15.51
CA LYS A 116 -7.61 6.01 -14.91
C LYS A 116 -7.47 4.61 -14.32
N LYS A 117 -6.78 3.72 -15.03
CA LYS A 117 -6.50 2.37 -14.53
C LYS A 117 -5.63 2.40 -13.28
N LEU A 118 -4.58 3.24 -13.26
CA LEU A 118 -3.71 3.42 -12.12
C LEU A 118 -4.47 4.02 -10.91
N GLN A 119 -5.30 5.05 -11.12
CA GLN A 119 -6.19 5.59 -10.08
C GLN A 119 -7.14 4.51 -9.52
N GLY A 120 -7.71 3.68 -10.39
CA GLY A 120 -8.54 2.54 -9.98
C GLY A 120 -7.79 1.58 -9.07
N TRP A 121 -6.56 1.20 -9.43
CA TRP A 121 -5.71 0.36 -8.60
C TRP A 121 -5.35 1.01 -7.27
N LEU A 122 -4.97 2.30 -7.27
CA LEU A 122 -4.64 3.03 -6.04
C LEU A 122 -5.83 3.08 -5.10
N LYS A 123 -7.03 3.34 -5.61
CA LYS A 123 -8.27 3.29 -4.82
C LYS A 123 -8.49 1.91 -4.21
N THR A 124 -8.42 0.84 -5.00
CA THR A 124 -8.58 -0.53 -4.49
C THR A 124 -7.55 -0.88 -3.42
N LEU A 125 -6.30 -0.47 -3.59
CA LEU A 125 -5.23 -0.68 -2.61
C LEU A 125 -5.51 0.04 -1.30
N ARG A 126 -6.00 1.29 -1.34
CA ARG A 126 -6.36 2.06 -0.15
C ARG A 126 -7.58 1.49 0.58
N ASP A 127 -8.59 1.05 -0.16
CA ASP A 127 -9.76 0.37 0.41
C ASP A 127 -9.34 -0.92 1.16
N TRP A 128 -8.37 -1.65 0.61
CA TRP A 128 -7.81 -2.83 1.25
C TRP A 128 -7.03 -2.49 2.53
N LEU A 129 -6.16 -1.47 2.50
CA LEU A 129 -5.43 -1.02 3.69
C LEU A 129 -6.38 -0.56 4.81
N THR A 130 -7.52 0.06 4.45
CA THR A 130 -8.57 0.40 5.40
C THR A 130 -9.15 -0.85 6.07
N GLY A 131 -9.35 -1.93 5.30
CA GLY A 131 -9.74 -3.24 5.83
C GLY A 131 -8.71 -3.82 6.80
N VAL A 132 -7.44 -3.87 6.39
CA VAL A 132 -6.33 -4.35 7.22
C VAL A 132 -6.23 -3.56 8.53
N ARG A 133 -6.34 -2.23 8.46
CA ARG A 133 -6.29 -1.36 9.64
C ARG A 133 -7.45 -1.65 10.61
N LYS A 134 -8.67 -1.84 10.10
CA LYS A 134 -9.82 -2.21 10.94
C LYS A 134 -9.62 -3.55 11.62
N GLN A 135 -9.06 -4.53 10.91
CA GLN A 135 -8.76 -5.84 11.48
C GLN A 135 -7.67 -5.72 12.56
N LEU A 136 -6.61 -4.95 12.33
CA LEU A 136 -5.56 -4.71 13.33
C LEU A 136 -6.11 -4.01 14.58
N ALA A 137 -6.96 -2.99 14.43
CA ALA A 137 -7.60 -2.30 15.55
C ALA A 137 -8.51 -3.23 16.37
N ALA A 138 -9.30 -4.07 15.69
CA ALA A 138 -10.13 -5.07 16.34
C ALA A 138 -9.31 -6.09 17.15
N ILE A 139 -8.14 -6.50 16.64
CA ILE A 139 -7.22 -7.39 17.37
C ILE A 139 -6.63 -6.66 18.59
N ALA A 140 -6.34 -5.36 18.48
CA ALA A 140 -5.83 -4.51 19.56
C ALA A 140 -6.85 -4.29 20.71
N GLY A 141 -8.12 -4.64 20.50
CA GLY A 141 -9.20 -4.29 21.41
C GLY A 141 -9.67 -2.83 21.28
N GLU A 142 -9.26 -2.14 20.21
CA GLU A 142 -9.72 -0.80 19.86
C GLU A 142 -10.93 -0.92 18.92
N ALA A 143 -12.11 -1.09 19.51
CA ALA A 143 -13.39 -1.15 18.78
C ALA A 143 -14.02 0.24 18.62
#